data_AF-A0A358WBT2-F1
#
_entry.id   AF-A0A358WBT2-F1
#
_cell.length_a   1.000
_cell.length_b   1.000
_cell.length_c   1.000
_cell.angle_alpha   90.00
_cell.angle_beta   90.00
_cell.angle_gamma   90.00
#
_symmetry.space_group_name_H-M   'P 1'
#
loop_
_entity.id
_entity.type
_entity.pdbx_description
1 polymer ?
#
loop_
_entity_poly.entity_id
_entity_poly.type
_entity_poly.pdbx_seq_one_letter_code
_entity_poly.pdbx_strand_id
1 'polypeptide(L)'
;MLNRHRFFCFYLLIISLKCCIIIQYDCEVCVLAQKKKGKNKFGITPSMIFMNLLLVLIICTVCFFTYNIINGEDGTSSEPPFTAVTSEPPETEAPATDSDVSSAPESTASVEESSGTASDTSTDNQPTIDFDKEYFSSSLFIGDSISTGLSLYGFLDQDNVFAQQGLAPSTALDAEIDGVTLSDKIAAFKPKKIFVMLGTNSVGYADNETLAASMNELVEKISGLTKAKIYVISIPPITPEAEQSDENELTKKDIDDYNAKLKTAVSGSGASFIDLNSVLSNSDGYFDADYAEMDGIHFMGTTYEVMLSYLQKHSS
;
A
#
# COMPACT_ATOMS: atom_id res chain seq x y z
N MET A 1 13.41 9.59 26.60
CA MET A 1 12.55 8.93 25.58
C MET A 1 11.38 9.83 25.10
N LEU A 2 11.61 11.14 24.87
CA LEU A 2 10.51 12.09 24.56
C LEU A 2 10.61 12.75 23.16
N ASN A 3 11.30 12.13 22.20
CA ASN A 3 11.53 12.75 20.88
C ASN A 3 10.86 12.03 19.70
N ARG A 4 10.58 10.73 19.77
CA ARG A 4 10.08 9.97 18.60
C ARG A 4 8.60 10.26 18.27
N HIS A 5 7.77 10.44 19.30
CA HIS A 5 6.36 10.81 19.13
C HIS A 5 6.17 12.23 18.61
N ARG A 6 7.01 13.18 19.05
CA ARG A 6 6.93 14.58 18.61
C ARG A 6 7.30 14.72 17.14
N PHE A 7 8.31 13.99 16.68
CA PHE A 7 8.66 13.93 15.26
C PHE A 7 7.57 13.28 14.39
N PHE A 8 6.95 12.20 14.86
CA PHE A 8 5.86 11.54 14.14
C PHE A 8 4.61 12.43 13.99
N CYS A 9 4.21 13.12 15.07
CA CYS A 9 3.10 14.06 15.02
C CYS A 9 3.41 15.29 14.14
N PHE A 10 4.65 15.80 14.17
CA PHE A 10 5.07 16.91 13.31
C PHE A 10 5.10 16.51 11.83
N TYR A 11 5.52 15.28 11.54
CA TYR A 11 5.54 14.71 10.19
C TYR A 11 4.12 14.51 9.64
N LEU A 12 3.19 13.97 10.45
CA LEU A 12 1.77 13.86 10.07
C LEU A 12 1.10 15.23 9.88
N LEU A 13 1.47 16.23 10.69
CA LEU A 13 0.98 17.61 10.53
C LEU A 13 1.44 18.20 9.19
N ILE A 14 2.71 17.98 8.80
CA ILE A 14 3.26 18.45 7.52
C ILE A 14 2.60 17.74 6.34
N ILE A 15 2.34 16.43 6.44
CA ILE A 15 1.62 15.67 5.40
C ILE A 15 0.18 16.20 5.28
N SER A 16 -0.52 16.38 6.39
CA SER A 16 -1.88 16.92 6.40
C SER A 16 -1.93 18.34 5.82
N LEU A 17 -0.96 19.20 6.15
CA LEU A 17 -0.86 20.55 5.57
C LEU A 17 -0.57 20.51 4.07
N LYS A 18 0.32 19.61 3.61
CA LYS A 18 0.61 19.41 2.19
C LYS A 18 -0.61 18.89 1.44
N CYS A 19 -1.34 17.92 1.98
CA CYS A 19 -2.59 17.42 1.41
C CYS A 19 -3.64 18.52 1.35
N CYS A 20 -3.82 19.32 2.41
CA CYS A 20 -4.74 20.47 2.37
C CYS A 20 -4.33 21.51 1.33
N ILE A 21 -3.05 21.83 1.19
CA ILE A 21 -2.57 22.78 0.18
C ILE A 21 -2.78 22.23 -1.23
N ILE A 22 -2.49 20.95 -1.47
CA ILE A 22 -2.69 20.30 -2.78
C ILE A 22 -4.18 20.26 -3.13
N ILE A 23 -5.04 19.81 -2.20
CA ILE A 23 -6.49 19.78 -2.40
C ILE A 23 -7.03 21.20 -2.67
N GLN A 24 -6.52 22.22 -1.97
CA GLN A 24 -6.95 23.60 -2.16
C GLN A 24 -6.45 24.19 -3.48
N TYR A 25 -5.24 23.85 -3.90
CA TYR A 25 -4.67 24.28 -5.18
C TYR A 25 -5.38 23.59 -6.36
N ASP A 26 -5.64 22.29 -6.27
CA ASP A 26 -6.41 21.54 -7.26
C ASP A 26 -7.84 22.04 -7.34
N CYS A 27 -8.46 22.39 -6.20
CA CYS A 27 -9.79 23.01 -6.18
C CYS A 27 -9.79 24.40 -6.85
N GLU A 28 -8.80 25.26 -6.58
CA GLU A 28 -8.68 26.57 -7.26
C GLU A 28 -8.40 26.43 -8.76
N VAL A 29 -7.52 25.50 -9.15
CA VAL A 29 -7.20 25.23 -10.57
C VAL A 29 -8.41 24.66 -11.29
N CYS A 30 -9.16 23.74 -10.68
CA CYS A 30 -10.44 23.25 -11.20
C CYS A 30 -11.47 24.37 -11.35
N VAL A 31 -11.61 25.25 -10.35
CA VAL A 31 -12.52 26.41 -10.40
C VAL A 31 -12.14 27.38 -11.53
N LEU A 32 -10.85 27.68 -11.70
CA LEU A 32 -10.35 28.56 -12.75
C LEU A 32 -10.50 27.92 -14.15
N ALA A 33 -10.27 26.61 -14.28
CA ALA A 33 -10.44 25.86 -15.51
C ALA A 33 -11.92 25.78 -15.95
N GLN A 34 -12.84 25.62 -15.01
CA GLN A 34 -14.30 25.59 -15.28
C GLN A 34 -14.83 26.98 -15.65
N LYS A 35 -14.31 28.07 -15.03
CA LYS A 35 -14.66 29.45 -15.38
C LYS A 35 -14.26 29.84 -16.81
N LYS A 36 -13.18 29.25 -17.33
CA LYS A 36 -12.72 29.41 -18.73
C LYS A 36 -13.59 28.68 -19.76
N LYS A 37 -14.28 27.60 -19.37
CA LYS A 37 -15.09 26.75 -20.27
C LYS A 37 -16.59 27.08 -20.30
N GLY A 38 -17.05 28.11 -19.57
CA GLY A 38 -18.44 28.61 -19.64
C GLY A 38 -19.54 27.61 -19.22
N LYS A 39 -19.19 26.49 -18.59
CA LYS A 39 -20.13 25.44 -18.17
C LYS A 39 -20.32 25.48 -16.66
N ASN A 40 -21.27 26.29 -16.20
CA ASN A 40 -21.73 26.25 -14.82
C ASN A 40 -22.67 25.04 -14.63
N LYS A 41 -22.15 23.85 -14.33
CA LYS A 41 -23.00 22.66 -14.06
C LYS A 41 -22.70 21.86 -12.80
N PHE A 42 -21.83 22.35 -11.91
CA PHE A 42 -21.83 21.89 -10.52
C PHE A 42 -21.84 23.12 -9.61
N GLY A 43 -22.99 23.38 -8.98
CA GLY A 43 -23.13 24.47 -8.03
C GLY A 43 -22.42 24.10 -6.74
N ILE A 44 -21.12 24.40 -6.65
CA ILE A 44 -20.45 24.51 -5.35
C ILE A 44 -21.18 25.63 -4.62
N THR A 45 -22.11 25.26 -3.75
CA THR A 45 -22.88 26.26 -3.02
C THR A 45 -21.95 26.94 -2.02
N PRO A 46 -22.15 28.24 -1.72
CA PRO A 46 -21.42 28.92 -0.64
C PRO A 46 -21.45 28.13 0.68
N SER A 47 -22.48 27.30 0.88
CA SER A 47 -22.60 26.37 2.00
C SER A 47 -21.54 25.25 2.02
N MET A 48 -21.12 24.70 0.87
CA MET A 48 -20.09 23.66 0.81
C MET A 48 -18.70 24.22 1.09
N ILE A 49 -18.42 25.43 0.61
CA ILE A 49 -17.16 26.14 0.92
C ILE A 49 -17.12 26.48 2.41
N PHE A 50 -18.24 26.97 2.97
CA PHE A 50 -18.35 27.26 4.39
C PHE A 50 -18.19 26.01 5.26
N MET A 51 -18.78 24.87 4.88
CA MET A 51 -18.62 23.60 5.58
C MET A 51 -17.17 23.09 5.57
N ASN A 52 -16.47 23.22 4.44
CA ASN A 52 -15.04 22.86 4.36
C ASN A 52 -14.17 23.81 5.21
N LEU A 53 -14.43 25.12 5.15
CA LEU A 53 -13.72 26.09 5.99
C LEU A 53 -13.97 25.84 7.48
N LEU A 54 -15.20 25.47 7.86
CA LEU A 54 -15.55 25.11 9.23
C LEU A 54 -14.84 23.83 9.68
N LEU A 55 -14.77 22.81 8.82
CA LEU A 55 -14.05 21.57 9.09
C LEU A 55 -12.55 21.81 9.31
N VAL A 56 -11.92 22.64 8.45
CA VAL A 56 -10.51 23.03 8.60
C VAL A 56 -10.30 23.79 9.92
N LEU A 57 -11.20 24.71 10.28
CA LEU A 57 -11.12 25.46 11.54
C LEU A 57 -11.22 24.52 12.76
N ILE A 58 -12.12 23.54 12.72
CA ILE A 58 -12.25 22.52 13.77
C ILE A 58 -10.96 21.71 13.89
N ILE A 59 -10.39 21.22 12.77
CA ILE A 59 -9.14 20.47 12.77
C ILE A 59 -8.00 21.32 13.35
N CYS A 60 -7.86 22.58 12.93
CA CYS A 60 -6.84 23.49 13.45
C CYS A 60 -6.99 23.73 14.97
N THR A 61 -8.21 23.88 15.47
CA THR A 61 -8.45 24.05 16.91
C THR A 61 -8.09 22.78 17.69
N VAL A 62 -8.48 21.60 17.20
CA VAL A 62 -8.12 20.31 17.84
C VAL A 62 -6.60 20.12 17.84
N CYS A 63 -5.91 20.43 16.75
CA CYS A 63 -4.45 20.40 16.67
C CYS A 63 -3.79 21.40 17.63
N PHE A 64 -4.34 22.60 17.78
CA PHE A 64 -3.84 23.62 18.71
C PHE A 64 -4.02 23.18 20.17
N PHE A 65 -5.18 22.64 20.54
CA PHE A 65 -5.41 22.16 21.91
C PHE A 65 -4.56 20.94 22.23
N THR A 66 -4.43 19.98 21.31
CA THR A 66 -3.55 18.81 21.50
C THR A 66 -2.08 19.23 21.59
N TYR A 67 -1.62 20.20 20.80
CA TYR A 67 -0.28 20.78 20.93
C TYR A 67 -0.06 21.43 22.30
N ASN A 68 -1.00 22.22 22.80
CA ASN A 68 -0.88 22.86 24.11
C ASN A 68 -0.96 21.85 25.27
N ILE A 69 -1.73 20.76 25.14
CA ILE A 69 -1.77 19.69 26.16
C ILE A 69 -0.43 18.92 26.18
N ILE A 70 0.14 18.62 25.01
CA ILE A 70 1.42 17.89 24.91
C ILE A 70 2.60 18.74 25.41
N ASN A 71 2.51 20.07 25.29
CA ASN A 71 3.59 20.99 25.63
C ASN A 71 3.37 21.76 26.94
N GLY A 72 2.21 21.61 27.57
CA GLY A 72 1.75 22.38 28.71
C GLY A 72 1.83 21.62 30.04
N GLU A 73 2.96 21.01 30.35
CA GLU A 73 3.36 20.67 31.72
C GLU A 73 4.87 20.78 31.85
N ASP A 74 5.35 21.99 32.14
CA ASP A 74 6.59 22.19 32.90
C ASP A 74 6.54 23.59 33.52
N GLY A 75 6.17 23.70 34.80
CA GLY A 75 6.20 24.99 35.49
C GLY A 75 5.25 25.16 36.66
N THR A 76 5.51 24.48 37.77
CA THR A 76 5.29 25.06 39.12
C THR A 76 6.39 24.59 40.06
N SER A 77 7.59 25.15 39.89
CA SER A 77 8.55 25.28 41.00
C SER A 77 8.43 26.72 41.53
N SER A 78 8.02 26.83 42.79
CA SER A 78 8.12 28.07 43.55
C SER A 78 8.73 27.74 44.90
N GLU A 79 10.06 27.81 44.96
CA GLU A 79 10.78 28.01 46.22
C GLU A 79 10.88 29.51 46.52
N PRO A 80 10.73 29.92 47.79
CA PRO A 80 11.39 31.10 48.33
C PRO A 80 12.56 30.72 49.27
N PRO A 81 13.44 31.67 49.62
CA PRO A 81 14.84 31.39 49.89
C PRO A 81 15.20 31.20 51.38
N PHE A 82 16.24 30.37 51.57
CA PHE A 82 17.24 30.29 52.64
C PHE A 82 17.06 31.13 53.94
N THR A 83 17.02 30.46 55.09
CA THR A 83 17.75 30.87 56.32
C THR A 83 18.01 29.66 57.23
N ALA A 84 19.23 29.58 57.73
CA ALA A 84 19.78 28.52 58.57
C ALA A 84 19.21 28.51 59.99
N VAL A 85 19.07 27.32 60.62
CA VAL A 85 19.54 26.99 61.99
C VAL A 85 19.59 25.45 62.18
N THR A 86 20.79 24.99 62.55
CA THR A 86 21.23 23.83 63.34
C THR A 86 20.20 22.99 64.13
N SER A 87 20.26 21.65 64.00
CA SER A 87 20.56 20.69 65.09
C SER A 87 20.52 19.22 64.63
N GLU A 88 21.48 18.45 65.16
CA GLU A 88 21.82 17.03 64.96
C GLU A 88 20.75 15.99 65.38
N PRO A 89 20.98 14.67 65.09
CA PRO A 89 19.98 13.59 65.00
C PRO A 89 19.79 12.83 66.33
N PRO A 90 19.01 11.73 66.35
CA PRO A 90 19.67 10.42 66.21
C PRO A 90 18.81 9.30 65.54
N GLU A 91 19.51 8.29 65.00
CA GLU A 91 19.35 6.82 65.17
C GLU A 91 17.94 6.19 65.32
N THR A 92 17.58 4.97 64.90
CA THR A 92 18.28 3.76 64.44
C THR A 92 17.22 2.69 64.12
N GLU A 93 17.64 1.61 63.46
CA GLU A 93 17.04 0.25 63.43
C GLU A 93 15.98 -0.12 62.38
N ALA A 94 16.44 -0.93 61.41
CA ALA A 94 15.69 -2.08 60.89
C ALA A 94 15.70 -3.22 61.95
N PRO A 95 14.81 -4.23 61.92
CA PRO A 95 14.99 -5.37 61.00
C PRO A 95 13.70 -6.08 60.53
N ALA A 96 13.91 -7.03 59.63
CA ALA A 96 12.95 -7.88 58.92
C ALA A 96 12.30 -9.02 59.75
N THR A 97 11.14 -9.52 59.29
CA THR A 97 10.64 -10.94 59.25
C THR A 97 9.17 -10.91 58.79
N ASP A 98 8.74 -11.50 57.66
CA ASP A 98 8.51 -12.91 57.25
C ASP A 98 7.13 -13.48 57.66
N SER A 99 6.56 -14.33 56.77
CA SER A 99 5.36 -15.20 56.90
C SER A 99 3.97 -14.53 56.75
N ASP A 100 2.92 -15.08 56.12
CA ASP A 100 2.65 -16.32 55.37
C ASP A 100 1.26 -16.22 54.67
N VAL A 101 1.08 -17.02 53.59
CA VAL A 101 -0.14 -17.69 53.04
C VAL A 101 -1.52 -16.98 52.98
N SER A 102 -2.17 -16.99 51.79
CA SER A 102 -3.44 -17.73 51.55
C SER A 102 -4.10 -17.50 50.17
N SER A 103 -4.07 -18.57 49.37
CA SER A 103 -5.17 -19.17 48.58
C SER A 103 -5.76 -18.50 47.33
N ALA A 104 -5.63 -19.23 46.22
CA ALA A 104 -6.42 -19.18 44.99
C ALA A 104 -7.86 -19.76 45.21
N PRO A 105 -8.77 -19.78 44.20
CA PRO A 105 -8.63 -20.73 43.11
C PRO A 105 -8.98 -20.21 41.69
N GLU A 106 -8.48 -21.03 40.78
CA GLU A 106 -8.63 -21.13 39.33
C GLU A 106 -10.03 -21.63 38.92
N SER A 107 -10.49 -21.31 37.70
CA SER A 107 -11.48 -22.13 36.98
C SER A 107 -11.30 -22.01 35.47
N THR A 108 -10.90 -23.13 34.88
CA THR A 108 -10.79 -23.48 33.45
C THR A 108 -11.99 -24.35 33.03
N ALA A 109 -12.43 -24.26 31.76
CA ALA A 109 -13.10 -25.29 30.93
C ALA A 109 -13.52 -24.64 29.58
N SER A 110 -13.00 -24.92 28.38
CA SER A 110 -12.79 -26.16 27.58
C SER A 110 -13.95 -26.50 26.61
N VAL A 111 -13.66 -26.26 25.32
CA VAL A 111 -13.97 -26.96 24.03
C VAL A 111 -15.09 -28.01 23.99
N GLU A 112 -15.95 -27.93 22.96
CA GLU A 112 -16.58 -29.08 22.31
C GLU A 112 -16.53 -28.98 20.77
N GLU A 113 -16.17 -30.13 20.17
CA GLU A 113 -16.06 -30.47 18.75
C GLU A 113 -17.28 -31.32 18.37
N SER A 114 -17.86 -31.12 17.18
CA SER A 114 -18.81 -32.08 16.61
C SER A 114 -18.60 -32.24 15.10
N SER A 115 -18.14 -33.42 14.75
CA SER A 115 -18.03 -33.96 13.39
C SER A 115 -19.39 -34.43 12.86
N GLY A 116 -19.62 -34.28 11.55
CA GLY A 116 -20.76 -34.84 10.84
C GLY A 116 -20.60 -34.73 9.33
N THR A 117 -20.19 -35.82 8.68
CA THR A 117 -20.01 -35.98 7.24
C THR A 117 -21.33 -36.37 6.53
N ALA A 118 -21.66 -35.72 5.42
CA ALA A 118 -22.41 -36.32 4.30
C ALA A 118 -22.20 -35.52 2.99
N SER A 119 -22.00 -36.27 1.90
CA SER A 119 -21.73 -35.89 0.51
C SER A 119 -22.89 -35.15 -0.17
N ASP A 120 -22.62 -34.15 -1.04
CA ASP A 120 -22.69 -34.25 -2.51
C ASP A 120 -22.91 -32.90 -3.24
N THR A 121 -22.12 -32.74 -4.32
CA THR A 121 -22.37 -32.00 -5.57
C THR A 121 -22.14 -30.48 -5.67
N SER A 122 -21.00 -30.16 -6.30
CA SER A 122 -20.73 -29.18 -7.37
C SER A 122 -21.57 -27.89 -7.47
N THR A 123 -20.93 -26.75 -7.23
CA THR A 123 -20.50 -25.75 -8.23
C THR A 123 -20.06 -24.49 -7.48
N ASP A 124 -18.77 -24.16 -7.46
CA ASP A 124 -18.36 -22.78 -7.72
C ASP A 124 -16.87 -22.72 -8.06
N ASN A 125 -16.55 -22.19 -9.23
CA ASN A 125 -15.18 -22.04 -9.72
C ASN A 125 -14.65 -20.66 -9.28
N GLN A 126 -14.86 -20.33 -8.01
CA GLN A 126 -14.24 -19.18 -7.37
C GLN A 126 -12.81 -19.56 -6.97
N PRO A 127 -11.80 -18.72 -7.24
CA PRO A 127 -10.46 -18.95 -6.73
C PRO A 127 -10.55 -19.06 -5.20
N THR A 128 -10.16 -20.19 -4.63
CA THR A 128 -9.98 -20.30 -3.18
C THR A 128 -8.94 -19.26 -2.77
N ILE A 129 -9.38 -18.26 -2.00
CA ILE A 129 -8.52 -17.26 -1.38
C ILE A 129 -7.74 -17.95 -0.27
N ASP A 130 -6.60 -18.54 -0.63
CA ASP A 130 -5.77 -19.39 0.22
C ASP A 130 -4.33 -19.33 -0.30
N PHE A 131 -3.68 -18.17 -0.10
CA PHE A 131 -2.26 -18.04 -0.35
C PHE A 131 -1.48 -18.11 0.96
N ASP A 132 -0.31 -18.73 0.92
CA ASP A 132 0.60 -18.79 2.04
C ASP A 132 1.55 -17.60 1.96
N LYS A 133 1.51 -16.68 2.93
CA LYS A 133 2.43 -15.53 2.96
C LYS A 133 3.89 -15.98 2.98
N GLU A 134 4.19 -17.11 3.61
CA GLU A 134 5.56 -17.65 3.67
C GLU A 134 6.05 -18.12 2.29
N TYR A 135 5.16 -18.54 1.39
CA TYR A 135 5.51 -18.86 0.01
C TYR A 135 6.20 -17.68 -0.70
N PHE A 136 5.78 -16.45 -0.38
CA PHE A 136 6.28 -15.22 -0.97
C PHE A 136 7.40 -14.55 -0.16
N SER A 137 7.79 -15.07 1.01
CA SER A 137 8.78 -14.44 1.90
C SER A 137 10.13 -14.18 1.22
N SER A 138 10.50 -15.02 0.26
CA SER A 138 11.73 -14.89 -0.56
C SER A 138 11.49 -14.42 -2.00
N SER A 139 10.35 -13.80 -2.26
CA SER A 139 9.96 -13.29 -3.57
C SER A 139 10.05 -11.77 -3.61
N LEU A 140 10.59 -11.22 -4.70
CA LEU A 140 10.62 -9.79 -4.96
C LEU A 140 9.57 -9.44 -6.03
N PHE A 141 8.72 -8.47 -5.73
CA PHE A 141 7.73 -7.91 -6.64
C PHE A 141 8.24 -6.59 -7.19
N ILE A 142 8.24 -6.46 -8.51
CA ILE A 142 8.66 -5.26 -9.24
C ILE A 142 7.43 -4.73 -9.96
N GLY A 143 7.05 -3.48 -9.71
CA GLY A 143 5.86 -2.93 -10.32
C GLY A 143 5.59 -1.45 -10.05
N ASP A 144 4.35 -1.04 -10.27
CA ASP A 144 3.93 0.35 -10.17
C ASP A 144 3.05 0.63 -8.93
N SER A 145 2.10 1.58 -9.02
CA SER A 145 1.15 1.89 -7.94
C SER A 145 0.33 0.67 -7.53
N ILE A 146 -0.03 -0.22 -8.45
CA ILE A 146 -0.77 -1.45 -8.13
C ILE A 146 0.12 -2.37 -7.30
N SER A 147 1.38 -2.56 -7.69
CA SER A 147 2.30 -3.40 -6.89
C SER A 147 2.69 -2.77 -5.55
N THR A 148 2.64 -1.44 -5.43
CA THR A 148 2.85 -0.74 -4.15
C THR A 148 1.82 -1.19 -3.11
N GLY A 149 0.58 -1.44 -3.54
CA GLY A 149 -0.52 -1.90 -2.69
C GLY A 149 -0.26 -3.22 -1.96
N LEU A 150 0.58 -4.10 -2.51
CA LEU A 150 0.97 -5.37 -1.85
C LEU A 150 1.53 -5.14 -0.45
N SER A 151 2.32 -4.08 -0.27
CA SER A 151 2.89 -3.72 1.03
C SER A 151 1.98 -2.79 1.83
N LEU A 152 1.29 -1.84 1.18
CA LEU A 152 0.41 -0.89 1.86
C LEU A 152 -0.79 -1.56 2.53
N TYR A 153 -1.34 -2.61 1.93
CA TYR A 153 -2.41 -3.42 2.51
C TYR A 153 -1.90 -4.54 3.43
N GLY A 154 -0.58 -4.68 3.61
CA GLY A 154 0.04 -5.60 4.57
C GLY A 154 0.19 -7.07 4.11
N PHE A 155 -0.12 -7.37 2.84
CA PHE A 155 -0.01 -8.73 2.31
C PHE A 155 1.44 -9.20 2.22
N LEU A 156 2.36 -8.31 1.84
CA LEU A 156 3.79 -8.56 1.79
C LEU A 156 4.55 -7.52 2.61
N ASP A 157 5.74 -7.88 3.07
CA ASP A 157 6.61 -6.93 3.75
C ASP A 157 7.15 -5.92 2.72
N GLN A 158 7.41 -4.68 3.15
CA GLN A 158 7.90 -3.62 2.26
C GLN A 158 9.20 -4.04 1.53
N ASP A 159 10.03 -4.86 2.19
CA ASP A 159 11.27 -5.36 1.58
C ASP A 159 11.05 -6.30 0.39
N ASN A 160 9.88 -6.91 0.26
CA ASN A 160 9.51 -7.76 -0.87
C ASN A 160 9.00 -6.96 -2.08
N VAL A 161 8.88 -5.63 -1.99
CA VAL A 161 8.26 -4.80 -3.02
C VAL A 161 9.23 -3.71 -3.48
N PHE A 162 9.62 -3.75 -4.75
CA PHE A 162 10.31 -2.68 -5.45
C PHE A 162 9.31 -2.03 -6.42
N ALA A 163 8.52 -1.08 -5.92
CA ALA A 163 7.46 -0.47 -6.71
C ALA A 163 7.27 1.00 -6.36
N GLN A 164 6.87 1.78 -7.36
CA GLN A 164 6.49 3.18 -7.18
C GLN A 164 5.47 3.60 -8.23
N GLN A 165 4.69 4.62 -7.94
CA GLN A 165 3.73 5.18 -8.90
C GLN A 165 4.42 5.56 -10.22
N GLY A 166 3.81 5.17 -11.35
CA GLY A 166 4.31 5.52 -12.68
C GLY A 166 5.54 4.74 -13.14
N LEU A 167 6.02 3.74 -12.38
CA LEU A 167 7.12 2.91 -12.85
C LEU A 167 6.71 2.20 -14.15
N ALA A 168 7.64 2.13 -15.10
CA ALA A 168 7.42 1.55 -16.42
C ALA A 168 8.58 0.59 -16.77
N PRO A 169 8.39 -0.34 -17.72
CA PRO A 169 9.45 -1.29 -18.09
C PRO A 169 10.76 -0.61 -18.49
N SER A 170 10.68 0.50 -19.22
CA SER A 170 11.85 1.26 -19.71
C SER A 170 12.57 2.08 -18.64
N THR A 171 11.93 2.33 -17.49
CA THR A 171 12.51 3.17 -16.41
C THR A 171 12.90 2.35 -15.18
N ALA A 172 12.45 1.10 -15.07
CA ALA A 172 12.64 0.27 -13.87
C ALA A 172 14.11 -0.01 -13.50
N LEU A 173 15.02 -0.10 -14.49
CA LEU A 173 16.44 -0.35 -14.22
C LEU A 173 17.15 0.85 -13.61
N ASP A 174 16.78 2.06 -14.04
CA ASP A 174 17.40 3.32 -13.63
C ASP A 174 16.69 3.96 -12.43
N ALA A 175 15.54 3.41 -12.03
CA ALA A 175 14.78 3.90 -10.89
C ALA A 175 15.54 3.68 -9.58
N GLU A 176 15.46 4.69 -8.72
CA GLU A 176 15.93 4.63 -7.34
C GLU A 176 14.72 4.80 -6.42
N ILE A 177 14.40 3.74 -5.67
CA ILE A 177 13.27 3.71 -4.74
C ILE A 177 13.86 3.65 -3.33
N ASP A 178 13.51 4.63 -2.49
CA ASP A 178 14.05 4.79 -1.14
C ASP A 178 15.59 4.80 -1.07
N GLY A 179 16.25 5.36 -2.08
CA GLY A 179 17.72 5.43 -2.15
C GLY A 179 18.39 4.18 -2.70
N VAL A 180 17.62 3.21 -3.21
CA VAL A 180 18.12 1.90 -3.65
C VAL A 180 17.74 1.65 -5.11
N THR A 181 18.71 1.26 -5.93
CA THR A 181 18.47 0.83 -7.31
C THR A 181 17.91 -0.59 -7.37
N LEU A 182 17.26 -0.97 -8.48
CA LEU A 182 16.77 -2.34 -8.65
C LEU A 182 17.92 -3.37 -8.53
N SER A 183 19.09 -3.06 -9.08
CA SER A 183 20.26 -3.93 -9.01
C SER A 183 20.73 -4.15 -7.57
N ASP A 184 20.83 -3.08 -6.79
CA ASP A 184 21.23 -3.16 -5.38
C ASP A 184 20.18 -3.90 -4.54
N LYS A 185 18.89 -3.66 -4.82
CA LYS A 185 17.80 -4.37 -4.17
C LYS A 185 17.90 -5.88 -4.41
N ILE A 186 18.10 -6.31 -5.65
CA ILE A 186 18.26 -7.74 -6.00
C ILE A 186 19.50 -8.33 -5.31
N ALA A 187 20.63 -7.61 -5.32
CA ALA A 187 21.88 -8.07 -4.72
C ALA A 187 21.79 -8.24 -3.19
N ALA A 188 21.07 -7.34 -2.52
CA ALA A 188 20.85 -7.38 -1.07
C ALA A 188 19.81 -8.44 -0.68
N PHE A 189 18.64 -8.44 -1.34
CA PHE A 189 17.50 -9.27 -0.99
C PHE A 189 17.68 -10.75 -1.42
N LYS A 190 18.43 -11.00 -2.51
CA LYS A 190 18.71 -12.33 -3.07
C LYS A 190 17.43 -13.17 -3.27
N PRO A 191 16.47 -12.67 -4.06
CA PRO A 191 15.19 -13.34 -4.25
C PRO A 191 15.35 -14.73 -4.85
N LYS A 192 14.46 -15.66 -4.48
CA LYS A 192 14.29 -16.95 -5.16
C LYS A 192 13.34 -16.85 -6.35
N LYS A 193 12.36 -15.95 -6.26
CA LYS A 193 11.41 -15.63 -7.33
C LYS A 193 11.31 -14.13 -7.51
N ILE A 194 11.12 -13.68 -8.75
CA ILE A 194 10.84 -12.28 -9.07
C ILE A 194 9.53 -12.26 -9.86
N PHE A 195 8.61 -11.40 -9.45
CA PHE A 195 7.35 -11.14 -10.13
C PHE A 195 7.40 -9.71 -10.70
N VAL A 196 7.18 -9.56 -12.01
CA VAL A 196 7.23 -8.25 -12.68
C VAL A 196 5.87 -7.94 -13.29
N MET A 197 5.26 -6.84 -12.87
CA MET A 197 4.00 -6.34 -13.41
C MET A 197 4.13 -4.84 -13.67
N LEU A 198 4.41 -4.48 -14.93
CA LEU A 198 4.60 -3.11 -15.39
C LEU A 198 3.99 -2.95 -16.78
N GLY A 199 3.50 -1.76 -17.08
CA GLY A 199 2.95 -1.42 -18.40
C GLY A 199 1.69 -0.57 -18.32
N THR A 200 0.93 -0.64 -17.21
CA THR A 200 -0.30 0.11 -16.99
C THR A 200 -0.11 1.62 -17.18
N ASN A 201 1.04 2.18 -16.79
CA ASN A 201 1.31 3.61 -16.96
C ASN A 201 1.81 4.01 -18.37
N SER A 202 1.90 3.06 -19.30
CA SER A 202 2.52 3.27 -20.62
C SER A 202 1.62 2.87 -21.79
N VAL A 203 0.71 1.92 -21.58
CA VAL A 203 -0.32 1.57 -22.57
C VAL A 203 -1.16 2.80 -22.88
N GLY A 204 -1.48 3.01 -24.16
CA GLY A 204 -2.14 4.21 -24.68
C GLY A 204 -1.17 5.35 -25.03
N TYR A 205 -0.01 5.43 -24.38
CA TYR A 205 1.01 6.46 -24.64
C TYR A 205 2.19 5.98 -25.50
N ALA A 206 2.42 4.67 -25.52
CA ALA A 206 3.51 4.04 -26.26
C ALA A 206 2.99 2.95 -27.21
N ASP A 207 3.77 2.66 -28.25
CA ASP A 207 3.53 1.48 -29.09
C ASP A 207 3.72 0.19 -28.28
N ASN A 208 2.72 -0.69 -28.31
CA ASN A 208 2.68 -1.90 -27.49
C ASN A 208 3.79 -2.91 -27.83
N GLU A 209 4.26 -2.95 -29.08
CA GLU A 209 5.39 -3.83 -29.47
C GLU A 209 6.68 -3.33 -28.82
N THR A 210 6.90 -2.01 -28.88
CA THR A 210 8.04 -1.34 -28.24
C THR A 210 8.00 -1.48 -26.71
N LEU A 211 6.81 -1.37 -26.11
CA LEU A 211 6.62 -1.56 -24.68
C LEU A 211 6.89 -3.00 -24.24
N ALA A 212 6.43 -3.99 -25.02
CA ALA A 212 6.69 -5.41 -24.75
C ALA A 212 8.19 -5.74 -24.91
N ALA A 213 8.85 -5.16 -25.92
CA ALA A 213 10.29 -5.28 -26.09
C ALA A 213 11.06 -4.67 -24.91
N SER A 214 10.61 -3.53 -24.37
CA SER A 214 11.20 -2.92 -23.18
C SER A 214 11.06 -3.81 -21.94
N MET A 215 9.92 -4.50 -21.77
CA MET A 215 9.80 -5.52 -20.71
C MET A 215 10.79 -6.67 -20.94
N ASN A 216 10.91 -7.18 -22.16
CA ASN A 216 11.86 -8.26 -22.43
C ASN A 216 13.30 -7.84 -22.12
N GLU A 217 13.70 -6.61 -22.45
CA GLU A 217 15.01 -6.08 -22.05
C GLU A 217 15.16 -6.03 -20.52
N LEU A 218 14.16 -5.53 -19.80
CA LEU A 218 14.16 -5.53 -18.33
C LEU A 218 14.35 -6.94 -17.75
N VAL A 219 13.63 -7.93 -18.29
CA VAL A 219 13.73 -9.35 -17.88
C VAL A 219 15.14 -9.92 -18.14
N GLU A 220 15.73 -9.65 -19.30
CA GLU A 220 17.09 -10.09 -19.62
C GLU A 220 18.13 -9.46 -18.69
N LYS A 221 17.96 -8.17 -18.35
CA LYS A 221 18.85 -7.47 -17.41
C LYS A 221 18.73 -8.05 -16.00
N ILE A 222 17.51 -8.30 -15.51
CA ILE A 222 17.27 -8.97 -14.22
C ILE A 222 17.90 -10.38 -14.21
N SER A 223 17.76 -11.13 -15.30
CA SER A 223 18.35 -12.48 -15.45
C SER A 223 19.88 -12.47 -15.38
N GLY A 224 20.52 -11.36 -15.77
CA GLY A 224 21.96 -11.16 -15.61
C GLY A 224 22.40 -10.89 -14.17
N LEU A 225 21.50 -10.42 -13.31
CA LEU A 225 21.78 -10.02 -11.93
C LEU A 225 21.53 -11.14 -10.91
N THR A 226 20.67 -12.11 -11.22
CA THR A 226 20.27 -13.17 -10.28
C THR A 226 20.00 -14.51 -10.98
N LYS A 227 19.87 -15.59 -10.18
CA LYS A 227 19.40 -16.91 -10.61
C LYS A 227 17.95 -17.19 -10.19
N ALA A 228 17.24 -16.17 -9.69
CA ALA A 228 15.83 -16.27 -9.35
C ALA A 228 14.98 -16.71 -10.54
N LYS A 229 13.89 -17.44 -10.29
CA LYS A 229 12.86 -17.67 -11.31
C LYS A 229 12.10 -16.36 -11.56
N ILE A 230 11.96 -15.94 -12.81
CA ILE A 230 11.27 -14.69 -13.16
C ILE A 230 9.89 -15.02 -13.73
N TYR A 231 8.89 -14.31 -13.23
CA TYR A 231 7.51 -14.38 -13.67
C TYR A 231 7.07 -13.00 -14.14
N VAL A 232 6.62 -12.92 -15.39
CA VAL A 232 6.06 -11.69 -15.98
C VAL A 232 4.54 -11.82 -15.93
N ILE A 233 3.88 -10.87 -15.30
CA ILE A 233 2.45 -10.90 -15.06
C ILE A 233 1.77 -9.97 -16.06
N SER A 234 0.67 -10.42 -16.68
CA SER A 234 -0.18 -9.52 -17.48
C SER A 234 -0.68 -8.34 -16.66
N ILE A 235 -0.74 -7.15 -17.27
CA ILE A 235 -1.35 -6.00 -16.60
C ILE A 235 -2.87 -6.23 -16.47
N PRO A 236 -3.50 -5.77 -15.39
CA PRO A 236 -4.91 -6.03 -15.13
C PRO A 236 -5.83 -5.35 -16.16
N PRO A 237 -7.10 -5.79 -16.25
CA PRO A 237 -8.10 -5.07 -17.02
C PRO A 237 -8.44 -3.73 -16.35
N ILE A 238 -9.21 -2.90 -17.05
CA ILE A 238 -9.81 -1.68 -16.52
C ILE A 238 -11.33 -1.78 -16.57
N THR A 239 -12.05 -0.94 -15.82
CA THR A 239 -13.52 -0.85 -15.95
C THR A 239 -13.92 -0.04 -17.18
N PRO A 240 -15.17 -0.17 -17.67
CA PRO A 240 -15.67 0.69 -18.75
C PRO A 240 -15.63 2.18 -18.42
N GLU A 241 -15.78 2.55 -17.14
CA GLU A 241 -15.71 3.94 -16.66
C GLU A 241 -14.30 4.50 -16.78
N ALA A 242 -13.28 3.70 -16.43
CA ALA A 242 -11.89 4.09 -16.57
C ALA A 242 -11.50 4.32 -18.04
N GLU A 243 -11.97 3.46 -18.95
CA GLU A 243 -11.74 3.58 -20.40
C GLU A 243 -12.39 4.84 -21.01
N GLN A 244 -13.51 5.30 -20.44
CA GLN A 244 -14.21 6.51 -20.87
C GLN A 244 -13.68 7.80 -20.23
N SER A 245 -12.76 7.71 -19.29
CA SER A 245 -12.21 8.84 -18.56
C SER A 245 -11.19 9.61 -19.40
N ASP A 246 -11.22 10.94 -19.33
CA ASP A 246 -10.20 11.82 -19.92
C ASP A 246 -8.90 11.90 -19.08
N GLU A 247 -8.81 11.15 -17.96
CA GLU A 247 -7.68 11.18 -17.03
C GLU A 247 -6.55 10.18 -17.38
N ASN A 248 -6.80 9.27 -18.32
CA ASN A 248 -5.85 8.27 -18.77
C ASN A 248 -6.11 7.89 -20.25
N GLU A 249 -5.21 7.11 -20.85
CA GLU A 249 -5.33 6.66 -22.26
C GLU A 249 -5.54 5.13 -22.35
N LEU A 250 -5.88 4.48 -21.23
CA LEU A 250 -6.04 3.03 -21.21
C LEU A 250 -7.32 2.63 -21.93
N THR A 251 -7.18 1.68 -22.85
CA THR A 251 -8.31 0.98 -23.45
C THR A 251 -8.17 -0.50 -23.18
N LYS A 252 -9.30 -1.19 -23.03
CA LYS A 252 -9.32 -2.65 -22.92
C LYS A 252 -8.61 -3.28 -24.11
N LYS A 253 -8.85 -2.74 -25.30
CA LYS A 253 -8.26 -3.21 -26.56
C LYS A 253 -6.73 -3.12 -26.55
N ASP A 254 -6.16 -2.04 -26.03
CA ASP A 254 -4.71 -1.84 -26.01
C ASP A 254 -4.05 -2.59 -24.87
N ILE A 255 -4.76 -2.82 -23.75
CA ILE A 255 -4.33 -3.73 -22.68
C ILE A 255 -4.25 -5.17 -23.21
N ASP A 256 -5.29 -5.65 -23.88
CA ASP A 256 -5.33 -7.01 -24.46
C ASP A 256 -4.22 -7.21 -25.49
N ASP A 257 -4.01 -6.22 -26.36
CA ASP A 257 -2.94 -6.23 -27.36
C ASP A 257 -1.55 -6.21 -26.71
N TYR A 258 -1.35 -5.37 -25.68
CA TYR A 258 -0.10 -5.34 -24.92
C TYR A 258 0.17 -6.68 -24.24
N ASN A 259 -0.79 -7.26 -23.53
CA ASN A 259 -0.64 -8.53 -22.84
C ASN A 259 -0.32 -9.69 -23.80
N ALA A 260 -0.93 -9.71 -24.98
CA ALA A 260 -0.62 -10.70 -26.02
C ALA A 260 0.82 -10.56 -26.56
N LYS A 261 1.26 -9.33 -26.81
CA LYS A 261 2.63 -9.02 -27.24
C LYS A 261 3.64 -9.30 -26.13
N LEU A 262 3.32 -8.96 -24.89
CA LEU A 262 4.12 -9.21 -23.70
C LEU A 262 4.41 -10.71 -23.55
N LYS A 263 3.36 -11.55 -23.61
CA LYS A 263 3.50 -13.01 -23.59
C LYS A 263 4.43 -13.53 -24.68
N THR A 264 4.31 -12.96 -25.89
CA THR A 264 5.15 -13.33 -27.04
C THR A 264 6.60 -12.90 -26.83
N ALA A 265 6.82 -11.65 -26.43
CA ALA A 265 8.13 -11.04 -26.26
C ALA A 265 8.99 -11.79 -25.24
N VAL A 266 8.38 -12.23 -24.13
CA VAL A 266 9.13 -12.92 -23.05
C VAL A 266 9.24 -14.44 -23.24
N SER A 267 8.56 -15.02 -24.24
CA SER A 267 8.54 -16.48 -24.46
C SER A 267 9.90 -17.11 -24.80
N GLY A 268 10.82 -16.32 -25.39
CA GLY A 268 12.19 -16.74 -25.70
C GLY A 268 13.18 -16.52 -24.55
N SER A 269 12.75 -15.87 -23.46
CA SER A 269 13.56 -15.63 -22.28
C SER A 269 13.50 -16.82 -21.31
N GLY A 270 14.24 -16.73 -20.19
CA GLY A 270 14.10 -17.67 -19.07
C GLY A 270 12.86 -17.42 -18.18
N ALA A 271 12.04 -16.41 -18.47
CA ALA A 271 10.89 -16.04 -17.66
C ALA A 271 9.61 -16.81 -18.06
N SER A 272 8.70 -16.96 -17.09
CA SER A 272 7.36 -17.52 -17.31
C SER A 272 6.31 -16.41 -17.33
N PHE A 273 5.39 -16.44 -18.28
CA PHE A 273 4.27 -15.50 -18.33
C PHE A 273 3.08 -16.04 -17.51
N ILE A 274 2.48 -15.20 -16.66
CA ILE A 274 1.28 -15.50 -15.89
C ILE A 274 0.16 -14.53 -16.29
N ASP A 275 -0.99 -15.08 -16.67
CA ASP A 275 -2.14 -14.29 -17.12
C ASP A 275 -3.10 -13.94 -15.97
N LEU A 276 -2.79 -12.88 -15.22
CA LEU A 276 -3.64 -12.35 -14.16
C LEU A 276 -4.88 -11.62 -14.73
N ASN A 277 -4.75 -10.96 -15.87
CA ASN A 277 -5.80 -10.19 -16.52
C ASN A 277 -7.10 -11.00 -16.68
N SER A 278 -7.00 -12.23 -17.20
CA SER A 278 -8.14 -13.14 -17.38
C SER A 278 -8.86 -13.52 -16.08
N VAL A 279 -8.16 -13.48 -14.94
CA VAL A 279 -8.72 -13.83 -13.62
C VAL A 279 -9.55 -12.68 -13.04
N LEU A 280 -9.13 -11.46 -13.33
CA LEU A 280 -9.75 -10.24 -12.83
C LEU A 280 -10.83 -9.68 -13.76
N SER A 281 -11.01 -10.32 -14.92
CA SER A 281 -11.99 -9.90 -15.92
C SER A 281 -13.35 -10.54 -15.69
N ASN A 282 -14.41 -9.76 -15.87
CA ASN A 282 -15.79 -10.24 -15.95
C ASN A 282 -16.07 -10.89 -17.32
N SER A 283 -17.32 -11.31 -17.56
CA SER A 283 -17.72 -11.98 -18.81
C SER A 283 -17.55 -11.14 -20.08
N ASP A 284 -17.52 -9.81 -19.94
CA ASP A 284 -17.32 -8.88 -21.06
C ASP A 284 -15.83 -8.54 -21.27
N GLY A 285 -14.95 -9.09 -20.42
CA GLY A 285 -13.51 -8.88 -20.45
C GLY A 285 -13.05 -7.56 -19.78
N TYR A 286 -13.95 -6.83 -19.14
CA TYR A 286 -13.60 -5.65 -18.34
C TYR A 286 -13.28 -6.04 -16.90
N PHE A 287 -12.64 -5.14 -16.16
CA PHE A 287 -12.32 -5.36 -14.77
C PHE A 287 -13.61 -5.60 -13.97
N ASP A 288 -13.69 -6.73 -13.29
CA ASP A 288 -14.81 -7.03 -12.40
C ASP A 288 -14.91 -5.97 -11.30
N ALA A 289 -16.11 -5.42 -11.11
CA ALA A 289 -16.36 -4.36 -10.15
C ALA A 289 -16.16 -4.82 -8.70
N ASP A 290 -16.22 -6.13 -8.43
CA ASP A 290 -15.90 -6.71 -7.12
C ASP A 290 -14.39 -6.67 -6.80
N TYR A 291 -13.56 -6.38 -7.80
CA TYR A 291 -12.10 -6.33 -7.67
C TYR A 291 -11.48 -4.93 -7.86
N ALA A 292 -12.23 -4.00 -8.46
CA ALA A 292 -11.73 -2.68 -8.86
C ALA A 292 -12.08 -1.59 -7.84
N GLU A 293 -11.11 -0.72 -7.54
CA GLU A 293 -11.39 0.55 -6.86
C GLU A 293 -12.26 1.46 -7.74
N MET A 294 -12.78 2.54 -7.15
CA MET A 294 -13.69 3.48 -7.82
C MET A 294 -13.10 4.12 -9.09
N ASP A 295 -11.77 4.22 -9.18
CA ASP A 295 -11.09 4.74 -10.37
C ASP A 295 -11.06 3.74 -11.55
N GLY A 296 -11.45 2.49 -11.30
CA GLY A 296 -11.52 1.44 -12.31
C GLY A 296 -10.18 0.92 -12.81
N ILE A 297 -9.08 1.29 -12.17
CA ILE A 297 -7.70 0.92 -12.54
C ILE A 297 -7.02 0.18 -11.38
N HIS A 298 -7.17 0.68 -10.15
CA HIS A 298 -6.51 0.11 -8.98
C HIS A 298 -7.31 -1.04 -8.36
N PHE A 299 -6.60 -1.86 -7.60
CA PHE A 299 -7.16 -3.03 -6.91
C PHE A 299 -7.79 -2.62 -5.59
N MET A 300 -8.98 -3.15 -5.31
CA MET A 300 -9.47 -3.25 -3.94
C MET A 300 -8.49 -4.07 -3.09
N GLY A 301 -8.47 -3.83 -1.77
CA GLY A 301 -7.60 -4.57 -0.86
C GLY A 301 -7.76 -6.10 -0.97
N THR A 302 -8.99 -6.60 -1.09
CA THR A 302 -9.32 -8.03 -1.24
C THR A 302 -8.78 -8.65 -2.54
N THR A 303 -8.61 -7.85 -3.59
CA THR A 303 -8.12 -8.32 -4.90
C THR A 303 -6.68 -8.81 -4.85
N TYR A 304 -5.86 -8.29 -3.92
CA TYR A 304 -4.49 -8.78 -3.74
C TYR A 304 -4.46 -10.24 -3.25
N GLU A 305 -5.46 -10.68 -2.49
CA GLU A 305 -5.55 -12.08 -2.06
C GLU A 305 -5.83 -13.00 -3.25
N VAL A 306 -6.69 -12.55 -4.18
CA VAL A 306 -6.97 -13.24 -5.45
C VAL A 306 -5.70 -13.32 -6.30
N MET A 307 -4.99 -12.20 -6.46
CA MET A 307 -3.71 -12.13 -7.17
C MET A 307 -2.71 -13.11 -6.58
N LEU A 308 -2.43 -13.04 -5.27
CA LEU A 308 -1.41 -13.87 -4.64
C LEU A 308 -1.76 -15.37 -4.67
N SER A 309 -3.03 -15.73 -4.47
CA SER A 309 -3.50 -17.11 -4.60
C SER A 309 -3.27 -17.64 -6.02
N TYR A 310 -3.60 -16.83 -7.02
CA TYR A 310 -3.39 -17.18 -8.42
C TYR A 310 -1.90 -17.31 -8.76
N LEU A 311 -1.07 -16.34 -8.34
CA LEU A 311 0.38 -16.38 -8.57
C LEU A 311 1.02 -17.60 -7.93
N GLN A 312 0.68 -17.95 -6.69
CA GLN A 312 1.23 -19.12 -6.00
C GLN A 312 0.94 -20.40 -6.78
N LYS A 313 -0.31 -20.59 -7.23
CA LYS A 313 -0.72 -21.75 -8.03
C LYS A 313 0.05 -21.87 -9.35
N HIS A 314 0.44 -20.76 -9.96
CA HIS A 314 1.10 -20.72 -11.27
C HIS A 314 2.62 -20.51 -11.21
N SER A 315 3.20 -20.42 -10.01
CA SER A 315 4.65 -20.24 -9.82
C SER A 315 5.30 -21.29 -8.90
N SER A 316 4.51 -22.28 -8.45
CA SER A 316 4.99 -23.39 -7.59
C SER A 316 6.03 -24.28 -8.28
#